data_AF-A0A0Q9Y7G2-F1
#
_entry.id   AF-A0A0Q9Y7G2-F1
#
_cell.length_a   1.000
_cell.length_b   1.000
_cell.length_c   1.000
_cell.angle_alpha   90.00
_cell.angle_beta   90.00
_cell.angle_gamma   90.00
#
_symmetry.space_group_name_H-M   'P 1'
#
loop_
_entity.id
_entity.type
_entity.pdbx_description
1 polymer ?
#
loop_
_entity_poly.entity_id
_entity_poly.type
_entity_poly.pdbx_seq_one_letter_code
_entity_poly.pdbx_strand_id
1 'polypeptide(L)'
;MELETTKQTIFTHLDKWQWKTNVMEAVTAMEEEHKDLQIDVQHVKVLSSKKVGDIGIHEFIADVTIHGKKMKIRDTFSVLWLMEWGIIKHINSVNLSERFVNTELGKRWLGYLIQECKPNYLHLDNN
;
A
#
# COMPACT_ATOMS: atom_id res chain seq x y z
N MET A 1 25.79 -2.75 13.97
CA MET A 1 24.57 -3.18 14.69
C MET A 1 23.57 -2.02 14.80
N GLU A 2 23.39 -1.24 13.72
CA GLU A 2 22.48 -0.07 13.69
C GLU A 2 21.53 -0.10 12.47
N LEU A 3 21.75 -1.01 11.50
CA LEU A 3 20.94 -1.13 10.29
C LEU A 3 19.66 -1.97 10.47
N GLU A 4 19.67 -2.92 11.41
CA GLU A 4 18.50 -3.77 11.70
C GLU A 4 17.42 -3.00 12.46
N THR A 5 17.82 -2.11 13.36
CA THR A 5 16.92 -1.30 14.19
C THR A 5 16.14 -0.29 13.36
N THR A 6 16.74 0.31 12.31
CA THR A 6 16.02 1.24 11.41
C THR A 6 15.05 0.53 10.46
N LYS A 7 15.37 -0.69 10.00
CA LYS A 7 14.45 -1.51 9.19
C LYS A 7 13.17 -1.83 9.97
N GLN A 8 13.30 -2.14 11.26
CA GLN A 8 12.17 -2.50 12.13
C GLN A 8 11.23 -1.33 12.43
N THR A 9 11.68 -0.08 12.43
CA THR A 9 10.80 1.03 12.85
C THR A 9 9.91 1.59 11.73
N ILE A 10 10.27 1.38 10.46
CA ILE A 10 9.58 2.04 9.33
C ILE A 10 8.45 1.16 8.75
N PHE A 11 8.49 -0.17 8.95
CA PHE A 11 7.66 -1.11 8.18
C PHE A 11 7.06 -2.30 8.96
N THR A 12 6.99 -2.29 10.29
CA THR A 12 6.47 -3.41 11.10
C THR A 12 5.05 -3.88 10.75
N HIS A 13 4.25 -3.08 10.06
CA HIS A 13 2.90 -3.44 9.62
C HIS A 13 2.83 -4.03 8.20
N LEU A 14 3.95 -4.06 7.46
CA LEU A 14 4.03 -4.54 6.08
C LEU A 14 4.36 -6.04 5.94
N ASP A 15 4.36 -6.83 7.01
CA ASP A 15 4.69 -8.27 6.90
C ASP A 15 3.45 -9.17 7.05
N LYS A 16 2.33 -8.62 7.53
CA LYS A 16 1.16 -9.39 8.01
C LYS A 16 0.46 -10.22 6.93
N TRP A 17 0.44 -9.75 5.69
CA TRP A 17 -0.17 -10.47 4.57
C TRP A 17 0.80 -10.72 3.42
N GLN A 18 2.10 -10.42 3.63
CA GLN A 18 3.14 -10.66 2.63
C GLN A 18 3.30 -12.14 2.29
N TRP A 19 3.08 -13.02 3.27
CA TRP A 19 3.21 -14.48 3.11
C TRP A 19 2.11 -15.11 2.22
N LYS A 20 1.12 -14.33 1.78
CA LYS A 20 0.08 -14.79 0.87
C LYS A 20 0.66 -14.97 -0.53
N THR A 21 0.25 -16.06 -1.19
CA THR A 21 0.84 -16.51 -2.46
C THR A 21 0.67 -15.48 -3.58
N ASN A 22 -0.41 -14.71 -3.52
CA ASN A 22 -0.76 -13.70 -4.51
C ASN A 22 -1.63 -12.60 -3.87
N VAL A 23 -1.77 -11.50 -4.61
CA VAL A 23 -2.59 -10.34 -4.20
C VAL A 23 -4.04 -10.69 -3.88
N MET A 24 -4.64 -11.66 -4.59
CA MET A 24 -6.06 -12.00 -4.38
C MET A 24 -6.24 -12.62 -2.99
N GLU A 25 -5.39 -13.58 -2.62
CA GLU A 25 -5.38 -14.17 -1.28
C GLU A 25 -5.07 -13.14 -0.19
N ALA A 26 -4.19 -12.16 -0.49
CA ALA A 26 -3.90 -11.07 0.44
C ALA A 26 -5.13 -10.20 0.69
N VAL A 27 -5.83 -9.77 -0.36
CA VAL A 27 -7.04 -8.95 -0.26
C VAL A 27 -8.17 -9.70 0.44
N THR A 28 -8.38 -10.99 0.13
CA THR A 28 -9.37 -11.81 0.83
C THR A 28 -9.08 -11.90 2.33
N ALA A 29 -7.81 -12.10 2.71
CA ALA A 29 -7.44 -12.12 4.13
C ALA A 29 -7.61 -10.76 4.82
N MET A 30 -7.32 -9.66 4.13
CA MET A 30 -7.59 -8.30 4.62
C MET A 30 -9.09 -8.06 4.83
N GLU A 31 -9.93 -8.56 3.91
CA GLU A 31 -11.39 -8.47 3.99
C GLU A 31 -11.98 -9.25 5.15
N GLU A 32 -11.52 -10.48 5.37
CA GLU A 32 -11.96 -11.30 6.51
C GLU A 32 -11.63 -10.63 7.85
N GLU A 33 -10.48 -9.96 7.93
CA GLU A 33 -10.01 -9.31 9.16
C GLU A 33 -10.66 -7.94 9.41
N HIS A 34 -10.67 -7.06 8.40
CA HIS A 34 -11.20 -5.69 8.54
C HIS A 34 -12.71 -5.59 8.35
N LYS A 35 -13.33 -6.58 7.70
CA LYS A 35 -14.74 -6.62 7.26
C LYS A 35 -15.08 -5.54 6.24
N ASP A 36 -15.02 -4.27 6.63
CA ASP A 36 -15.41 -3.14 5.79
C ASP A 36 -14.17 -2.36 5.30
N LEU A 37 -14.17 -2.04 4.01
CA LEU A 37 -13.19 -1.12 3.42
C LEU A 37 -13.64 0.33 3.66
N GLN A 38 -12.91 1.05 4.52
CA GLN A 38 -13.24 2.43 4.88
C GLN A 38 -12.57 3.46 3.96
N ILE A 39 -11.56 3.03 3.20
CA ILE A 39 -10.79 3.88 2.27
C ILE A 39 -11.04 3.40 0.84
N ASP A 40 -11.90 4.12 0.13
CA ASP A 40 -12.22 3.83 -1.27
C ASP A 40 -11.27 4.58 -2.21
N VAL A 41 -10.30 3.86 -2.77
CA VAL A 41 -9.28 4.41 -3.67
C VAL A 41 -9.83 4.57 -5.09
N GLN A 42 -9.90 5.81 -5.58
CA GLN A 42 -10.46 6.14 -6.90
C GLN A 42 -9.42 6.07 -8.01
N HIS A 43 -8.27 6.70 -7.77
CA HIS A 43 -7.19 6.82 -8.74
C HIS A 43 -5.85 6.93 -8.01
N VAL A 44 -4.80 6.39 -8.61
CA VAL A 44 -3.46 6.42 -8.01
C VAL A 44 -2.44 6.81 -9.07
N LYS A 45 -1.54 7.72 -8.70
CA LYS A 45 -0.34 8.04 -9.47
C LYS A 45 0.90 7.62 -8.71
N VAL A 46 1.85 6.99 -9.38
CA VAL A 46 3.15 6.66 -8.81
C VAL A 46 4.16 7.72 -9.25
N LEU A 47 4.68 8.49 -8.30
CA LEU A 47 5.54 9.64 -8.58
C LEU A 47 7.00 9.26 -8.80
N SER A 48 7.50 8.38 -7.93
CA SER A 48 8.91 8.09 -7.83
C SER A 48 9.15 6.67 -7.30
N SER A 49 10.36 6.18 -7.55
CA SER A 49 10.85 4.93 -6.95
C SER A 49 12.21 5.20 -6.31
N LYS A 50 12.44 4.63 -5.13
CA LYS A 50 13.71 4.70 -4.41
C LYS A 50 14.04 3.36 -3.79
N LYS A 51 15.31 2.98 -3.82
CA LYS A 51 15.81 1.79 -3.13
C LYS A 51 16.43 2.22 -1.79
N VAL A 52 16.01 1.62 -0.68
CA VAL A 52 16.56 1.85 0.66
C VAL A 52 17.05 0.51 1.20
N GLY A 53 18.37 0.31 1.21
CA GLY A 53 18.95 -1.02 1.44
C GLY A 53 18.49 -1.98 0.33
N ASP A 54 17.90 -3.12 0.70
CA ASP A 54 17.32 -4.09 -0.25
C ASP A 54 15.83 -3.84 -0.54
N ILE A 55 15.23 -2.84 0.11
CA ILE A 55 13.80 -2.57 0.02
C ILE A 55 13.54 -1.59 -1.12
N GLY A 56 12.66 -1.98 -2.04
CA GLY A 56 12.15 -1.07 -3.05
C GLY A 56 10.92 -0.33 -2.56
N ILE A 57 10.89 0.99 -2.74
CA ILE A 57 9.81 1.86 -2.27
C ILE A 57 9.30 2.69 -3.43
N HIS A 58 7.98 2.76 -3.59
CA HIS A 58 7.30 3.68 -4.49
C HIS A 58 6.58 4.76 -3.70
N GLU A 59 6.55 5.96 -4.25
CA GLU A 59 5.75 7.07 -3.76
C GLU A 59 4.46 7.18 -4.56
N PHE A 60 3.33 7.18 -3.86
CA PHE A 60 2.00 7.20 -4.43
C PHE A 60 1.28 8.51 -4.06
N ILE A 61 0.51 9.05 -5.00
CA ILE A 61 -0.61 9.96 -4.70
C ILE A 61 -1.89 9.20 -5.03
N ALA A 62 -2.73 8.99 -4.03
CA ALA A 62 -4.04 8.36 -4.17
C ALA A 62 -5.15 9.40 -3.96
N ASP A 63 -6.05 9.51 -4.94
CA ASP A 63 -7.36 10.13 -4.76
C ASP A 63 -8.26 9.11 -4.07
N VAL A 64 -8.76 9.43 -2.88
CA VAL A 64 -9.55 8.52 -2.06
C VAL A 64 -10.84 9.17 -1.56
N THR A 65 -11.81 8.34 -1.21
CA THR A 65 -13.00 8.73 -0.45
C THR A 65 -12.98 8.02 0.90
N ILE A 66 -13.04 8.79 2.00
CA ILE A 66 -13.13 8.27 3.37
C ILE A 66 -14.36 8.89 4.03
N HIS A 67 -15.29 8.07 4.52
CA HIS A 67 -16.57 8.51 5.11
C HIS A 67 -17.34 9.52 4.22
N GLY A 68 -17.32 9.31 2.89
CA GLY A 68 -17.97 10.19 1.92
C GLY A 68 -17.19 11.48 1.57
N LYS A 69 -16.06 11.74 2.22
CA LYS A 69 -15.21 12.91 1.97
C LYS A 69 -14.08 12.56 1.01
N LYS A 70 -13.96 13.31 -0.09
CA LYS A 70 -12.88 13.16 -1.06
C LYS A 70 -11.61 13.82 -0.55
N MET A 71 -10.49 13.13 -0.65
CA MET A 71 -9.18 13.67 -0.27
C MET A 71 -8.03 13.05 -1.07
N LYS A 72 -6.87 13.66 -0.98
CA LYS A 72 -5.62 13.18 -1.58
C LYS A 72 -4.68 12.71 -0.50
N ILE A 73 -4.22 11.47 -0.61
CA ILE A 73 -3.18 10.89 0.25
C ILE A 73 -1.90 10.81 -0.56
N ARG A 74 -0.79 11.30 0.00
CA ARG A 74 0.55 11.12 -0.55
C ARG A 74 1.37 10.32 0.45
N ASP A 75 1.78 9.12 0.06
CA ASP A 75 2.51 8.22 0.95
C ASP A 75 3.48 7.32 0.17
N THR A 76 4.38 6.65 0.88
CA THR A 76 5.36 5.74 0.31
C THR A 76 5.15 4.32 0.83
N PHE A 77 5.05 3.35 -0.08
CA PHE A 77 4.91 1.94 0.28
C PHE A 77 6.04 1.10 -0.30
N SER A 78 6.42 0.06 0.43
CA SER A 78 7.29 -0.99 -0.11
C SER A 78 6.60 -1.65 -1.31
N VAL A 79 7.37 -1.89 -2.37
CA VAL A 79 6.91 -2.64 -3.54
C VAL A 79 7.43 -4.07 -3.56
N LEU A 80 8.03 -4.53 -2.46
CA LEU A 80 8.50 -5.91 -2.33
C LEU A 80 7.36 -6.91 -2.61
N TRP A 81 6.16 -6.65 -2.09
CA TRP A 81 4.99 -7.50 -2.34
C TRP A 81 4.64 -7.57 -3.83
N LEU A 82 4.71 -6.44 -4.54
CA LEU A 82 4.45 -6.41 -5.98
C LEU A 82 5.52 -7.20 -6.75
N MET A 83 6.75 -7.23 -6.25
CA MET A 83 7.82 -8.05 -6.82
C MET A 83 7.58 -9.54 -6.55
N GLU A 84 7.24 -9.89 -5.31
CA GLU A 84 6.99 -11.28 -4.89
C GLU A 84 5.77 -11.90 -5.59
N TRP A 85 4.71 -11.12 -5.78
CA TRP A 85 3.54 -11.53 -6.56
C TRP A 85 3.76 -11.49 -8.08
N GLY A 86 4.96 -11.13 -8.54
CA GLY A 86 5.30 -11.09 -9.97
C GLY A 86 4.61 -9.98 -10.77
N ILE A 87 4.00 -9.00 -10.10
CA ILE A 87 3.34 -7.84 -10.72
C ILE A 87 4.39 -6.93 -11.37
N ILE A 88 5.52 -6.74 -10.69
CA ILE A 88 6.68 -6.02 -11.21
C ILE A 88 7.94 -6.89 -11.12
N LYS A 89 8.85 -6.75 -12.07
CA LYS A 89 10.13 -7.49 -12.06
C LYS A 89 11.27 -6.70 -11.41
N HIS A 90 11.18 -5.38 -11.46
CA HIS A 90 12.21 -4.47 -10.97
C HIS A 90 11.56 -3.33 -10.20
N ILE A 91 12.28 -2.85 -9.19
CA ILE A 91 11.88 -1.65 -8.44
C ILE A 91 11.59 -0.45 -9.34
N ASN A 92 12.32 -0.28 -10.46
CA ASN A 92 12.12 0.87 -11.34
C ASN A 92 10.88 0.72 -12.26
N SER A 93 10.11 -0.37 -12.15
CA SER A 93 8.91 -0.62 -12.96
C SER A 93 7.69 0.18 -12.46
N VAL A 94 7.86 1.49 -12.31
CA VAL A 94 6.84 2.45 -11.83
C VAL A 94 5.53 2.32 -12.61
N ASN A 95 5.59 2.24 -13.95
CA ASN A 95 4.41 2.13 -14.79
C ASN A 95 3.61 0.83 -14.54
N LEU A 96 4.29 -0.28 -14.19
CA LEU A 96 3.62 -1.54 -13.91
C LEU A 96 2.94 -1.50 -12.53
N SER A 97 3.60 -0.92 -11.53
CA SER A 97 2.98 -0.66 -10.23
C SER A 97 1.76 0.23 -10.39
N GLU A 98 1.87 1.36 -11.10
CA GLU A 98 0.77 2.29 -11.35
C GLU A 98 -0.42 1.60 -12.04
N ARG A 99 -0.13 0.81 -13.08
CA ARG A 99 -1.16 0.05 -13.79
C ARG A 99 -1.88 -0.92 -12.85
N PHE A 100 -1.14 -1.61 -11.99
CA PHE A 100 -1.72 -2.53 -11.02
C PHE A 100 -2.59 -1.83 -9.99
N VAL A 101 -2.09 -0.78 -9.32
CA VAL A 101 -2.83 -0.08 -8.25
C VAL A 101 -4.07 0.65 -8.76
N ASN A 102 -4.22 0.83 -10.08
CA ASN A 102 -5.44 1.35 -10.70
C ASN A 102 -6.43 0.27 -11.16
N THR A 103 -6.10 -1.02 -11.02
CA THR A 103 -7.10 -2.10 -11.15
C THR A 103 -8.02 -2.13 -9.93
N GLU A 104 -9.21 -2.72 -10.07
CA GLU A 104 -10.14 -2.89 -8.95
C GLU A 104 -9.50 -3.63 -7.75
N LEU A 105 -8.75 -4.69 -8.03
CA LEU A 105 -8.04 -5.46 -7.00
C LEU A 105 -6.91 -4.65 -6.34
N GLY A 106 -6.14 -3.90 -7.14
CA GLY A 106 -5.05 -3.06 -6.64
C GLY A 106 -5.55 -1.89 -5.79
N LYS A 107 -6.69 -1.31 -6.14
CA LYS A 107 -7.35 -0.26 -5.35
C LYS A 107 -7.85 -0.77 -4.00
N ARG A 108 -8.51 -1.93 -3.98
CA ARG A 108 -8.93 -2.62 -2.74
C ARG A 108 -7.73 -2.92 -1.85
N TRP A 109 -6.70 -3.54 -2.42
CA TRP A 109 -5.43 -3.81 -1.73
C TRP A 109 -4.84 -2.54 -1.10
N LEU A 110 -4.71 -1.46 -1.89
CA LEU A 110 -4.12 -0.22 -1.40
C LEU A 110 -5.02 0.44 -0.33
N GLY A 111 -6.34 0.36 -0.47
CA GLY A 111 -7.28 0.87 0.53
C GLY A 111 -7.13 0.18 1.89
N TYR A 112 -7.08 -1.16 1.91
CA TYR A 112 -6.81 -1.92 3.13
C TYR A 112 -5.41 -1.64 3.70
N LEU A 113 -4.41 -1.54 2.81
CA LEU A 113 -3.04 -1.24 3.23
C LEU A 113 -2.95 0.13 3.92
N ILE A 114 -3.59 1.17 3.37
CA ILE A 114 -3.65 2.50 3.98
C ILE A 114 -4.43 2.44 5.30
N GLN A 115 -5.56 1.71 5.35
CA GLN A 115 -6.38 1.56 6.55
C GLN A 115 -5.59 0.93 7.71
N GLU A 116 -4.80 -0.11 7.45
CA GLU A 116 -3.96 -0.77 8.47
C GLU A 116 -2.73 0.06 8.84
N CYS A 117 -2.00 0.58 7.85
CA CYS A 117 -0.70 1.22 8.09
C CYS A 117 -0.82 2.70 8.51
N LYS A 118 -1.94 3.35 8.18
CA LYS A 118 -2.17 4.79 8.38
C LYS A 118 -3.58 5.05 8.91
N PRO A 119 -3.96 4.46 10.06
CA PRO A 119 -5.30 4.59 10.63
C PRO A 119 -5.64 6.04 11.01
N ASN A 120 -4.64 6.91 11.14
CA ASN A 120 -4.83 8.34 11.36
C ASN A 120 -5.65 9.03 10.25
N TYR A 121 -5.68 8.50 9.02
CA TYR A 121 -6.54 9.02 7.96
C TYR A 121 -8.04 8.77 8.21
N LEU A 122 -8.39 7.78 9.04
CA LEU A 122 -9.77 7.42 9.36
C LEU A 122 -10.37 8.31 10.46
N HIS A 123 -9.51 9.00 11.23
CA HIS A 123 -9.90 9.81 12.38
C HIS A 123 -9.80 11.33 12.13
N LEU A 124 -9.82 11.76 10.87
CA LEU A 124 -9.67 13.17 10.48
C LEU A 124 -10.86 14.07 10.87
N ASP A 125 -11.80 13.59 11.67
CA ASP A 125 -13.00 14.32 12.11
C ASP A 125 -12.81 15.16 13.40
N ASN A 126 -11.58 15.53 13.78
CA ASN A 126 -11.33 16.35 15.00
C ASN A 126 -10.44 17.59 14.78
N ASN A 127 -10.54 18.27 13.63
CA ASN A 127 -10.07 19.66 13.49
C ASN A 127 -10.89 20.45 12.45
#